data_AF-A0A7V5UR38-F1
#
_entry.id   AF-A0A7V5UR38-F1
#
_cell.length_a   1.000
_cell.length_b   1.000
_cell.length_c   1.000
_cell.angle_alpha   90.00
_cell.angle_beta   90.00
_cell.angle_gamma   90.00
#
_symmetry.space_group_name_H-M   'P 1'
#
loop_
_entity.id
_entity.type
_entity.pdbx_description
1 polymer ?
#
loop_
_entity_poly.entity_id
_entity_poly.type
_entity_poly.pdbx_seq_one_letter_code
_entity_poly.pdbx_strand_id
1 'polypeptide(L)'
;MSVLSKSQRGPALAGVLIALFLALFLVVPVLNVIYVAFQDAGTGAFTIINFADFFSSSLFRESFYNSVYVSGMSVVIASLIALPLSYFTTRFNFS
;
A
#
# COMPACT_ATOMS: atom_id res chain seq x y z
N MET A 1 17.83 -29.93 -0.85
CA MET A 1 17.56 -29.18 0.40
C MET A 1 16.13 -29.46 0.85
N SER A 2 15.92 -30.44 1.74
CA SER A 2 14.63 -30.63 2.44
C SER A 2 14.70 -29.81 3.72
N VAL A 3 14.37 -28.52 3.63
CA VAL A 3 14.57 -27.53 4.70
C VAL A 3 13.61 -27.74 5.90
N LEU A 4 12.62 -28.63 5.78
CA LEU A 4 11.57 -28.80 6.78
C LEU A 4 11.57 -30.21 7.41
N SER A 5 11.84 -30.25 8.72
CA SER A 5 11.56 -31.42 9.56
C SER A 5 10.09 -31.82 9.44
N LYS A 6 9.77 -33.12 9.52
CA LYS A 6 8.40 -33.67 9.38
C LYS A 6 7.39 -32.97 10.32
N SER A 7 7.84 -32.53 11.48
CA SER A 7 7.04 -31.77 12.47
C SER A 7 6.70 -30.33 12.02
N GLN A 8 7.54 -29.70 11.20
CA GLN A 8 7.34 -28.32 10.74
C GLN A 8 6.51 -28.20 9.47
N ARG A 9 6.18 -29.32 8.80
CA ARG A 9 5.37 -29.31 7.57
C ARG A 9 3.94 -28.82 7.79
N GLY A 10 3.33 -29.13 8.93
CA GLY A 10 1.99 -28.67 9.30
C GLY A 10 1.93 -27.15 9.46
N PRO A 11 2.76 -26.56 10.35
CA PRO A 11 2.86 -25.11 10.49
C PRO A 11 3.24 -24.39 9.19
N ALA A 12 4.16 -24.94 8.39
CA ALA A 12 4.53 -24.35 7.11
C ALA A 12 3.36 -24.32 6.12
N LEU A 13 2.61 -25.41 6.02
CA LEU A 13 1.41 -25.47 5.17
C LEU A 13 0.35 -24.47 5.63
N ALA A 14 0.10 -24.39 6.94
CA ALA A 14 -0.83 -23.40 7.51
C ALA A 14 -0.38 -21.97 7.21
N GLY A 15 0.92 -21.67 7.36
CA GLY A 15 1.49 -20.37 7.04
C GLY A 15 1.33 -20.01 5.55
N VAL A 16 1.56 -20.96 4.64
CA VAL A 16 1.34 -20.75 3.20
C VAL A 16 -0.13 -20.49 2.89
N LEU A 17 -1.05 -21.26 3.48
CA LEU A 17 -2.48 -21.07 3.27
C LEU A 17 -2.96 -19.70 3.79
N ILE A 18 -2.49 -19.28 4.97
CA ILE A 18 -2.80 -17.96 5.53
C ILE A 18 -2.23 -16.86 4.63
N ALA A 19 -0.98 -16.98 4.21
CA ALA A 19 -0.34 -16.00 3.33
C ALA A 19 -1.09 -15.88 1.99
N LEU A 20 -1.48 -17.01 1.37
CA LEU A 20 -2.28 -17.02 0.14
C LEU A 20 -3.66 -16.39 0.36
N PHE A 21 -4.33 -16.72 1.47
CA PHE A 21 -5.62 -16.14 1.80
C PHE A 21 -5.52 -14.61 1.93
N LEU A 22 -4.57 -14.11 2.73
CA LEU A 22 -4.33 -12.68 2.91
C LEU A 22 -3.94 -11.99 1.60
N ALA A 23 -3.07 -12.61 0.80
CA ALA A 23 -2.65 -12.08 -0.49
C ALA A 23 -3.83 -11.97 -1.45
N LEU A 24 -4.67 -13.01 -1.56
CA LEU A 24 -5.88 -12.95 -2.39
C LEU A 24 -6.82 -11.85 -1.90
N PHE A 25 -7.05 -11.75 -0.60
CA PHE A 25 -7.94 -10.75 -0.01
C PHE A 25 -7.45 -9.32 -0.20
N LEU A 26 -6.14 -9.10 -0.28
CA LEU A 26 -5.54 -7.80 -0.56
C LEU A 26 -5.50 -7.50 -2.06
N VAL A 27 -5.05 -8.45 -2.87
CA VAL A 27 -4.75 -8.24 -4.29
C VAL A 27 -6.03 -8.17 -5.13
N VAL A 28 -7.01 -9.05 -4.89
CA VAL A 28 -8.26 -9.08 -5.65
C VAL A 28 -9.01 -7.73 -5.63
N PRO A 29 -9.27 -7.07 -4.48
CA PRO A 29 -9.94 -5.77 -4.49
C PRO A 29 -9.11 -4.69 -5.17
N VAL A 30 -7.78 -4.71 -5.03
CA VAL A 30 -6.89 -3.76 -5.72
C VAL A 30 -6.97 -3.94 -7.24
N LEU A 31 -6.96 -5.19 -7.72
CA LEU A 31 -7.13 -5.49 -9.14
C LEU A 31 -8.52 -5.06 -9.64
N ASN A 32 -9.57 -5.22 -8.84
CA ASN A 32 -10.90 -4.73 -9.20
C ASN A 32 -10.93 -3.20 -9.35
N VAL A 33 -10.26 -2.45 -8.47
CA VAL A 33 -10.15 -0.98 -8.61
C VAL A 33 -9.43 -0.61 -9.90
N ILE A 34 -8.34 -1.31 -10.25
CA ILE A 34 -7.63 -1.09 -11.51
C ILE A 34 -8.53 -1.43 -12.70
N TYR A 35 -9.25 -2.55 -12.66
CA TYR A 35 -10.16 -2.97 -13.72
C TYR A 35 -11.28 -1.94 -13.95
N VAL A 36 -11.87 -1.41 -12.89
CA VAL A 36 -12.91 -0.37 -12.97
C VAL A 36 -12.37 0.95 -13.53
N ALA A 37 -11.10 1.30 -13.29
CA ALA A 37 -10.50 2.51 -13.84
C ALA A 37 -10.48 2.52 -15.39
N PHE A 38 -10.44 1.33 -16.02
CA PHE A 38 -10.51 1.17 -17.47
C PHE A 38 -11.93 0.91 -18.01
N GLN A 39 -12.97 1.05 -17.19
CA GLN A 39 -14.35 0.88 -17.65
C GLN A 39 -15.09 2.20 -17.69
N ASP A 40 -15.91 2.37 -18.72
CA ASP A 40 -16.84 3.47 -18.80
C ASP A 40 -17.95 3.29 -17.76
N ALA A 41 -18.23 4.32 -16.96
CA ALA A 41 -19.18 4.22 -15.85
C ALA A 41 -20.63 3.96 -16.29
N GLY A 42 -21.00 4.31 -17.53
CA GLY A 42 -22.35 4.11 -18.05
C GLY A 42 -22.53 2.81 -18.83
N THR A 43 -21.49 2.36 -19.54
CA THR A 43 -21.60 1.24 -20.49
C THR A 43 -20.79 0.00 -20.09
N GLY A 44 -19.83 0.13 -19.16
CA GLY A 44 -18.92 -0.95 -18.79
C GLY A 44 -17.94 -1.34 -19.90
N ALA A 45 -17.89 -0.58 -20.99
CA ALA A 45 -16.96 -0.80 -22.09
C ALA A 45 -15.53 -0.41 -21.67
N PHE A 46 -14.54 -1.10 -22.24
CA PHE A 46 -13.14 -0.76 -22.02
C PHE A 46 -12.81 0.63 -22.60
N THR A 47 -12.28 1.53 -21.78
CA THR A 47 -11.98 2.92 -22.12
C THR A 47 -10.81 3.45 -21.29
N ILE A 48 -10.21 4.54 -21.77
CA ILE A 48 -9.18 5.31 -21.05
C ILE A 48 -9.68 6.71 -20.65
N ILE A 49 -10.97 6.99 -20.85
CA ILE A 49 -11.54 8.33 -20.64
C ILE A 49 -11.40 8.80 -19.18
N ASN A 50 -11.57 7.90 -18.20
CA ASN A 50 -11.41 8.24 -16.78
C ASN A 50 -10.02 8.81 -16.45
N PHE A 51 -8.97 8.33 -17.13
CA PHE A 51 -7.61 8.86 -16.97
C PHE A 51 -7.48 10.23 -17.63
N ALA A 52 -8.03 10.41 -18.84
CA ALA A 52 -8.04 11.70 -19.51
C ALA A 52 -8.79 12.77 -18.69
N ASP A 53 -9.93 12.41 -18.10
CA ASP A 53 -10.74 13.28 -17.23
C ASP A 53 -10.01 13.66 -15.94
N PHE A 54 -9.24 12.74 -15.37
CA PHE A 54 -8.40 13.02 -14.21
C PHE A 54 -7.34 14.10 -14.53
N PHE A 55 -6.66 13.99 -15.68
CA PHE A 55 -5.61 14.95 -16.06
C PHE A 55 -6.15 16.25 -16.67
N SER A 56 -7.36 16.26 -17.21
CA SER A 56 -7.98 17.48 -17.73
C SER A 56 -8.55 18.37 -16.62
N SER A 57 -9.01 17.76 -15.52
CA SER A 57 -9.53 18.47 -14.35
C SER A 57 -8.42 19.13 -13.53
N SER A 58 -8.49 20.46 -13.40
CA SER A 58 -7.57 21.22 -12.53
C SER A 58 -7.70 20.79 -11.07
N LEU A 59 -8.93 20.55 -10.59
CA LEU A 59 -9.19 20.15 -9.21
C LEU A 59 -8.54 18.81 -8.85
N PHE A 60 -8.63 17.81 -9.74
CA PHE A 60 -8.03 16.49 -9.49
C PHE A 60 -6.51 16.56 -9.45
N ARG A 61 -5.90 17.32 -10.37
CA ARG A 61 -4.46 17.54 -10.40
C ARG A 61 -3.96 18.30 -9.17
N GLU A 62 -4.61 19.42 -8.83
CA GLU A 62 -4.25 20.23 -7.66
C GLU A 62 -4.36 19.41 -6.37
N SER A 63 -5.45 18.68 -6.19
CA SER A 63 -5.66 17.82 -5.02
C SER A 63 -4.60 16.73 -4.93
N PHE A 64 -4.24 16.09 -6.06
CA PHE A 64 -3.18 15.08 -6.11
C PHE A 64 -1.82 15.66 -5.69
N TYR A 65 -1.42 16.80 -6.25
CA TYR A 65 -0.17 17.45 -5.86
C TYR A 65 -0.16 17.88 -4.40
N ASN A 66 -1.28 18.43 -3.90
CA ASN A 66 -1.42 18.80 -2.50
C ASN A 66 -1.25 17.58 -1.59
N SER A 67 -1.88 16.45 -1.89
CA SER A 67 -1.72 15.22 -1.11
C SER A 67 -0.30 14.66 -1.15
N VAL A 68 0.35 14.65 -2.31
CA VAL A 68 1.75 14.20 -2.44
C VAL A 68 2.69 15.09 -1.64
N TYR A 69 2.53 16.42 -1.75
CA TYR A 69 3.32 17.38 -0.99
C TYR A 69 3.12 17.23 0.52
N VAL A 70 1.86 17.20 0.97
CA VAL A 70 1.53 17.09 2.40
C VAL A 70 2.03 15.77 2.98
N SER A 71 1.83 14.64 2.29
CA SER A 71 2.31 13.34 2.76
C SER A 71 3.83 13.27 2.79
N GLY A 72 4.53 13.79 1.78
CA GLY A 72 5.98 13.88 1.74
C GLY A 72 6.54 14.72 2.89
N MET A 73 6.01 15.92 3.11
CA MET A 73 6.43 16.79 4.21
C MET A 73 6.12 16.17 5.57
N SER A 74 4.99 15.45 5.69
CA SER A 74 4.63 14.73 6.91
C SER A 74 5.66 13.65 7.24
N VAL A 75 6.11 12.87 6.26
CA VAL A 75 7.17 11.86 6.45
C VAL A 75 8.49 12.52 6.85
N VAL A 76 8.88 13.61 6.19
CA VAL A 76 10.13 14.32 6.52
C VAL A 76 10.11 14.84 7.95
N ILE A 77 9.06 15.58 8.33
CA ILE A 77 8.95 16.17 9.67
C ILE A 77 8.83 15.07 10.73
N ALA A 78 8.00 14.05 10.49
CA ALA A 78 7.87 12.92 11.41
C ALA A 78 9.21 12.19 11.60
N SER A 79 9.98 11.97 10.52
CA SER A 79 11.29 11.33 10.59
C SER A 79 12.31 12.19 11.34
N LEU A 80 12.32 13.51 11.10
CA LEU A 80 13.21 14.45 11.79
C LEU A 80 12.96 14.47 13.30
N ILE A 81 11.75 14.18 13.76
CA ILE A 81 11.40 14.10 15.18
C ILE A 81 11.66 12.68 15.72
N ALA A 82 11.21 11.65 14.98
CA ALA A 82 11.29 10.26 15.39
C ALA A 82 12.73 9.75 15.52
N LEU A 83 13.63 10.13 14.60
CA LEU A 83 15.02 9.65 14.60
C LEU A 83 15.80 10.14 15.83
N PRO A 84 15.82 11.44 16.18
CA PRO A 84 16.45 11.90 17.42
C PRO A 84 15.83 11.29 18.67
N LEU A 85 14.50 11.20 18.75
CA LEU A 85 13.83 10.57 19.89
C LEU A 85 14.22 9.10 20.03
N SER A 86 14.26 8.35 18.92
CA SER A 86 14.72 6.96 18.91
C SER A 86 16.18 6.83 19.35
N TYR A 87 17.05 7.78 18.97
CA TYR A 87 18.42 7.80 19.46
C TYR A 87 18.47 8.06 20.97
N PHE A 88 17.69 9.02 21.47
CA PHE A 88 17.66 9.32 22.89
C PHE A 88 17.13 8.15 23.72
N THR A 89 16.05 7.50 23.30
CA THR A 89 15.46 6.36 24.03
C THR A 89 16.31 5.10 23.99
N THR A 90 17.15 4.91 22.96
CA THR A 90 18.02 3.72 22.85
C THR A 90 19.38 3.91 23.53
N ARG A 91 19.92 5.13 23.52
CA ARG A 91 21.27 5.39 24.04
C ARG A 91 21.31 5.95 25.46
N PHE A 92 20.24 6.61 25.92
CA PHE A 92 20.14 7.09 27.29
C PHE A 92 19.21 6.16 28.08
N ASN A 93 19.77 5.55 29.13
CA ASN A 93 18.97 4.78 30.08
C ASN A 93 18.28 5.81 31.00
N PHE A 94 17.03 6.13 30.71
CA PHE A 94 16.18 6.91 31.61
C PHE A 94 15.70 5.99 32.75
N SER A 95 16.64 5.52 33.58
CA SER A 95 16.39 4.75 34.80
C SER A 95 16.45 5.65 36.03
#